data_AF-A0A961W895-F1
#
_entry.id   AF-A0A961W895-F1
#
_cell.length_a   1.000
_cell.length_b   1.000
_cell.length_c   1.000
_cell.angle_alpha   90.00
_cell.angle_beta   90.00
_cell.angle_gamma   90.00
#
_symmetry.space_group_name_H-M   'P 1'
#
loop_
_entity.id
_entity.type
_entity.pdbx_description
1 polymer ?
#
loop_
_entity_poly.entity_id
_entity_poly.type
_entity_poly.pdbx_seq_one_letter_code
_entity_poly.pdbx_strand_id
1 'polypeptide(L)'
;MMTVEEAIVGRQSIRAFDPNRPVPQATIEKILEIAGRAPSGSNIQPWKVWVATDAARDAIVKACLDRHMTGSEGKREYNYYPVTWREPYIGRRRETGWGLYSLLGIGKSDKDAMKIQHGRNYEFFDAPVGLFFTIDRDMELGSWLDCGMFIQSVMLAARGEGLETCPQAAFCNFHDTVTALLGV
;
A
#
# COMPACT_ATOMS: atom_id res chain seq x y z
N MET A 1 -20.59 -4.10 17.08
CA MET A 1 -19.76 -4.96 16.21
C MET A 1 -19.97 -4.43 14.80
N MET A 2 -18.90 -4.15 14.05
CA MET A 2 -19.00 -3.54 12.72
C MET A 2 -19.64 -4.52 11.73
N THR A 3 -20.59 -4.08 10.90
CA THR A 3 -21.18 -4.91 9.85
C THR A 3 -20.26 -5.00 8.62
N VAL A 4 -20.54 -5.96 7.73
CA VAL A 4 -19.80 -6.09 6.47
C VAL A 4 -20.00 -4.84 5.60
N GLU A 5 -21.22 -4.31 5.55
CA GLU A 5 -21.57 -3.11 4.81
C GLU A 5 -20.81 -1.89 5.36
N GLU A 6 -20.75 -1.73 6.69
CA GLU A 6 -20.01 -0.67 7.35
C GLU A 6 -18.51 -0.74 7.06
N ALA A 7 -17.93 -1.94 7.07
CA ALA A 7 -16.51 -2.15 6.75
C ALA A 7 -16.22 -1.78 5.28
N ILE A 8 -17.05 -2.23 4.34
CA ILE A 8 -16.86 -2.00 2.91
C ILE A 8 -17.02 -0.52 2.56
N VAL A 9 -18.11 0.11 3.00
CA VAL A 9 -18.42 1.51 2.68
C VAL A 9 -17.50 2.46 3.45
N GLY A 10 -17.19 2.13 4.70
CA GLY A 10 -16.38 2.98 5.59
C GLY A 10 -14.88 2.91 5.30
N ARG A 11 -14.37 1.88 4.63
CA ARG A 11 -12.94 1.80 4.30
C ARG A 11 -12.55 2.90 3.31
N GLN A 12 -11.50 3.64 3.65
CA GLN A 12 -10.91 4.68 2.81
C GLN A 12 -9.39 4.52 2.74
N SER A 13 -8.72 5.26 1.84
CA SER A 13 -7.26 5.31 1.80
C SER A 13 -6.78 6.42 2.75
N ILE A 14 -6.48 6.04 3.99
CA ILE A 14 -6.01 6.99 5.01
C ILE A 14 -4.54 7.33 4.76
N ARG A 15 -4.21 8.63 4.77
CA ARG A 15 -2.89 9.16 4.38
C ARG A 15 -2.25 10.04 5.45
N ALA A 16 -2.66 9.84 6.70
CA ALA A 16 -2.03 10.37 7.89
C ALA A 16 -2.45 9.44 9.04
N PHE A 17 -1.47 8.82 9.68
CA PHE A 17 -1.68 7.93 10.83
C PHE A 17 -1.09 8.55 12.09
N ASP A 18 -1.59 8.17 13.26
CA ASP A 18 -0.96 8.54 14.52
C ASP A 18 0.26 7.63 14.75
N PRO A 19 1.49 8.15 14.71
CA PRO A 19 2.70 7.35 14.88
C PRO A 19 2.85 6.80 16.31
N ASN A 20 2.12 7.37 17.29
CA ASN A 20 2.22 6.97 18.69
C ASN A 20 1.19 5.92 19.10
N ARG A 21 0.24 5.56 18.21
CA ARG A 21 -0.74 4.51 18.48
C ARG A 21 -0.19 3.17 17.99
N PRO A 22 0.31 2.29 18.89
CA PRO A 22 0.85 1.00 18.47
C PRO A 22 -0.26 0.08 17.94
N VAL A 23 0.13 -0.84 17.06
CA VAL A 23 -0.73 -1.96 16.64
C VAL A 23 -0.12 -3.24 17.22
N PRO A 24 -0.78 -3.89 18.20
CA PRO A 24 -0.25 -5.11 18.79
C PRO A 24 -0.04 -6.21 17.75
N GLN A 25 1.05 -6.97 17.88
CA GLN A 25 1.36 -8.08 16.97
C GLN A 25 0.18 -9.06 16.83
N ALA A 26 -0.46 -9.42 17.94
CA ALA A 26 -1.65 -10.29 17.93
C ALA A 26 -2.82 -9.73 17.10
N THR A 27 -2.96 -8.40 17.03
CA THR A 27 -3.97 -7.76 16.17
C THR A 27 -3.60 -7.89 14.69
N ILE A 28 -2.32 -7.75 14.34
CA ILE A 28 -1.83 -7.95 12.97
C ILE A 28 -2.04 -9.40 12.54
N GLU A 29 -1.65 -10.35 13.39
CA GLU A 29 -1.82 -11.79 13.15
C GLU A 29 -3.29 -12.15 12.95
N LYS A 30 -4.18 -11.65 13.81
CA LYS A 30 -5.64 -11.85 13.67
C LYS A 30 -6.17 -11.33 12.34
N ILE A 31 -5.74 -10.14 11.91
CA ILE A 31 -6.13 -9.57 10.61
C ILE A 31 -5.67 -10.46 9.46
N LEU A 32 -4.42 -10.93 9.51
CA LEU A 32 -3.86 -11.81 8.48
C LEU A 32 -4.52 -13.19 8.46
N GLU A 33 -4.88 -13.74 9.62
CA GLU A 33 -5.62 -15.00 9.74
C GLU A 33 -7.01 -14.89 9.10
N ILE A 34 -7.75 -13.81 9.41
CA ILE A 34 -9.05 -13.53 8.77
C ILE A 34 -8.87 -13.37 7.27
N ALA A 35 -7.87 -12.58 6.84
CA ALA A 35 -7.62 -12.34 5.42
C ALA A 35 -7.22 -13.61 4.66
N GLY A 36 -6.54 -14.56 5.33
CA GLY A 36 -6.16 -15.86 4.77
C GLY A 36 -7.35 -16.73 4.35
N ARG A 37 -8.58 -16.35 4.72
CA ARG A 37 -9.83 -16.98 4.24
C ARG A 37 -10.27 -16.50 2.85
N ALA A 38 -9.54 -15.57 2.24
CA ALA A 38 -9.77 -15.16 0.86
C ALA A 38 -9.71 -16.39 -0.09
N PRO A 39 -10.58 -16.48 -1.10
CA PRO A 39 -10.49 -17.54 -2.09
C PRO A 39 -9.25 -17.35 -2.97
N SER A 40 -8.79 -18.44 -3.58
CA SER A 40 -7.76 -18.43 -4.63
C SER A 40 -8.01 -19.55 -5.62
N GLY A 41 -7.48 -19.43 -6.84
CA GLY A 41 -7.56 -20.49 -7.85
C GLY A 41 -7.03 -21.81 -7.28
N SER A 42 -7.85 -22.87 -7.30
CA SER A 42 -7.51 -24.17 -6.72
C SER A 42 -7.01 -24.13 -5.25
N ASN A 43 -7.36 -23.09 -4.50
CA ASN A 43 -6.92 -22.85 -3.12
C ASN A 43 -5.40 -22.77 -2.93
N ILE A 44 -4.63 -22.35 -3.95
CA ILE A 44 -3.16 -22.30 -3.89
C ILE A 44 -2.62 -21.23 -2.94
N GLN A 45 -3.42 -20.22 -2.57
CA GLN A 45 -3.08 -19.18 -1.58
C GLN A 45 -1.70 -18.54 -1.86
N PRO A 46 -1.51 -17.88 -3.03
CA PRO A 46 -0.18 -17.55 -3.53
C PRO A 46 0.50 -16.38 -2.79
N TRP A 47 -0.22 -15.70 -1.90
CA TRP A 47 0.25 -14.51 -1.19
C TRP A 47 1.30 -14.86 -0.13
N LYS A 48 2.40 -14.10 -0.14
CA LYS A 48 3.37 -14.01 0.95
C LYS A 48 3.34 -12.60 1.51
N VAL A 49 3.24 -12.47 2.83
CA VAL A 49 3.13 -11.18 3.52
C VAL A 49 4.36 -10.96 4.39
N TRP A 50 4.98 -9.79 4.22
CA TRP A 50 6.09 -9.34 5.04
C TRP A 50 5.64 -8.14 5.86
N VAL A 51 5.66 -8.30 7.18
CA VAL A 51 5.26 -7.28 8.14
C VAL A 51 6.51 -6.53 8.60
N ALA A 52 6.57 -5.23 8.34
CA ALA A 52 7.63 -4.36 8.81
C ALA A 52 7.09 -3.46 9.93
N THR A 53 7.73 -3.52 11.10
CA THR A 53 7.49 -2.63 12.25
C THR A 53 8.82 -2.07 12.75
N ASP A 54 8.75 -1.06 13.61
CA ASP A 54 9.90 -0.54 14.37
C ASP A 54 11.14 -0.29 13.49
N ALA A 55 12.30 -0.81 13.89
CA ALA A 55 13.57 -0.62 13.20
C ALA A 55 13.57 -1.11 11.74
N ALA A 56 12.85 -2.21 11.43
CA ALA A 56 12.77 -2.73 10.07
C ALA A 56 11.97 -1.78 9.16
N ARG A 57 10.83 -1.28 9.66
CA ARG A 57 10.02 -0.26 8.99
C ARG A 57 10.82 1.03 8.80
N ASP A 58 11.50 1.50 9.83
CA ASP A 58 12.28 2.74 9.78
C ASP A 58 13.44 2.66 8.78
N ALA A 59 14.12 1.51 8.69
CA ALA A 59 15.17 1.28 7.70
C ALA A 59 14.63 1.37 6.26
N ILE A 60 13.47 0.76 6.01
CA ILE A 60 12.81 0.81 4.70
C ILE A 60 12.36 2.23 4.36
N VAL A 61 11.74 2.93 5.30
CA VAL A 61 11.33 4.33 5.15
C VAL A 61 12.52 5.19 4.77
N LYS A 62 13.60 5.12 5.56
CA LYS A 62 14.81 5.90 5.32
C LYS A 62 15.36 5.65 3.92
N ALA A 63 15.55 4.38 3.54
CA ALA A 63 16.17 4.02 2.27
C ALA A 63 15.32 4.46 1.06
N CYS A 64 14.00 4.24 1.11
CA CYS A 64 13.11 4.61 0.00
C CYS A 64 12.90 6.12 -0.10
N LEU A 65 12.74 6.81 1.03
CA LEU A 65 12.58 8.27 1.06
C LEU A 65 13.85 8.98 0.58
N ASP A 66 15.03 8.57 1.02
CA ASP A 66 16.31 9.15 0.56
C ASP A 66 16.46 9.03 -0.96
N ARG A 67 16.15 7.86 -1.52
CA ARG A 67 16.17 7.64 -2.98
C ARG A 67 15.16 8.52 -3.71
N HIS A 68 13.94 8.64 -3.19
CA HIS A 68 12.93 9.53 -3.77
C HIS A 68 13.38 11.00 -3.75
N MET A 69 13.91 11.47 -2.62
CA MET A 69 14.33 12.86 -2.45
C MET A 69 15.55 13.21 -3.32
N THR A 70 16.42 12.24 -3.59
CA THR A 70 17.56 12.40 -4.52
C THR A 70 17.22 12.12 -5.98
N GLY A 71 16.00 11.67 -6.30
CA GLY A 71 15.57 11.32 -7.65
C GLY A 71 16.15 10.01 -8.18
N SER A 72 16.70 9.17 -7.30
CA SER A 72 17.27 7.85 -7.61
C SER A 72 16.19 6.74 -7.57
N GLU A 73 15.04 7.00 -8.20
CA GLU A 73 13.95 6.02 -8.28
C GLU A 73 14.31 4.85 -9.21
N GLY A 74 13.96 3.64 -8.80
CA GLY A 74 14.08 2.46 -9.65
C GLY A 74 12.96 2.37 -10.68
N LYS A 75 13.02 1.33 -11.51
CA LYS A 75 11.97 0.99 -12.48
C LYS A 75 11.15 -0.17 -11.95
N ARG A 76 9.82 -0.07 -12.01
CA ARG A 76 8.92 -1.19 -11.69
C ARG A 76 9.21 -2.38 -12.61
N GLU A 77 9.11 -3.59 -12.07
CA GLU A 77 9.23 -4.83 -12.84
C GLU A 77 8.00 -5.11 -13.74
N TYR A 78 6.89 -4.39 -13.53
CA TYR A 78 5.65 -4.59 -14.26
C TYR A 78 4.84 -3.28 -14.44
N ASN A 79 3.98 -3.29 -15.46
CA ASN A 79 3.07 -2.19 -15.73
C ASN A 79 1.83 -2.31 -14.84
N TYR A 80 1.84 -1.64 -13.69
CA TYR A 80 0.65 -1.56 -12.81
C TYR A 80 -0.48 -0.72 -13.43
N TYR A 81 -0.12 0.31 -14.20
CA TYR A 81 -1.05 1.23 -14.84
C TYR A 81 -0.98 1.09 -16.37
N PRO A 82 -2.02 1.56 -17.09
CA PRO A 82 -1.96 1.67 -18.54
C PRO A 82 -0.75 2.49 -19.01
N VAL A 83 -0.04 1.98 -20.02
CA VAL A 83 1.03 2.72 -20.72
C VAL A 83 0.43 3.92 -21.45
N THR A 84 -0.71 3.70 -22.11
CA THR A 84 -1.48 4.76 -22.76
C THR A 84 -2.76 5.03 -22.00
N TRP A 85 -2.93 6.27 -21.55
CA TRP A 85 -4.10 6.71 -20.81
C TRP A 85 -5.22 7.19 -21.75
N ARG A 86 -6.44 6.76 -21.47
CA ARG A 86 -7.65 7.15 -22.20
C ARG A 86 -8.80 7.43 -21.24
N GLU A 87 -9.86 8.07 -21.73
CA GLU A 87 -11.09 8.18 -20.97
C GLU A 87 -11.78 6.81 -20.82
N PRO A 88 -12.49 6.56 -19.70
CA PRO A 88 -12.72 7.48 -18.57
C PRO A 88 -11.60 7.49 -17.50
N TYR A 89 -10.51 6.74 -17.70
CA TYR A 89 -9.53 6.46 -16.64
C TYR A 89 -8.60 7.63 -16.35
N ILE A 90 -8.20 8.40 -17.37
CA ILE A 90 -7.39 9.59 -17.17
C ILE A 90 -8.16 10.68 -16.43
N GLY A 91 -9.46 10.84 -16.72
CA GLY A 91 -10.37 11.71 -15.99
C GLY A 91 -10.41 11.34 -14.50
N ARG A 92 -10.71 10.07 -14.18
CA ARG A 92 -10.75 9.56 -12.80
C ARG A 92 -9.43 9.77 -12.04
N ARG A 93 -8.29 9.48 -12.69
CA ARG A 93 -6.95 9.68 -12.09
C ARG A 93 -6.71 11.14 -11.76
N ARG A 94 -7.05 12.05 -12.68
CA ARG A 94 -6.90 13.49 -12.48
C ARG A 94 -7.80 13.99 -11.36
N GLU A 95 -9.07 13.61 -11.36
CA GLU A 95 -10.04 13.99 -10.32
C GLU A 95 -9.54 13.63 -8.92
N THR A 96 -9.07 12.40 -8.72
CA THR A 96 -8.54 11.96 -7.42
C THR A 96 -7.26 12.71 -7.05
N GLY A 97 -6.32 12.86 -7.99
CA GLY A 97 -5.05 13.55 -7.74
C GLY A 97 -5.24 15.04 -7.41
N TRP A 98 -6.09 15.72 -8.18
CA TRP A 98 -6.41 17.13 -7.94
C TRP A 98 -7.23 17.33 -6.67
N GLY A 99 -8.15 16.43 -6.35
CA GLY A 99 -8.88 16.47 -5.08
C GLY A 99 -7.93 16.42 -3.88
N LEU A 100 -6.95 15.52 -3.91
CA LEU A 100 -5.93 15.43 -2.86
C LEU A 100 -5.08 16.71 -2.76
N TYR A 101 -4.53 17.20 -3.88
CA TYR A 101 -3.70 18.40 -3.85
C TYR A 101 -4.48 19.65 -3.45
N SER A 102 -5.73 19.78 -3.88
CA SER A 102 -6.61 20.89 -3.48
C SER A 102 -6.86 20.89 -1.98
N LEU A 103 -7.10 19.71 -1.37
CA LEU A 103 -7.30 19.58 0.07
C LEU A 103 -6.05 20.00 0.87
N LEU A 104 -4.87 19.76 0.31
CA LEU A 104 -3.57 20.08 0.92
C LEU A 104 -3.06 21.48 0.57
N GLY A 105 -3.79 22.26 -0.23
CA GLY A 105 -3.35 23.58 -0.67
C GLY A 105 -2.17 23.56 -1.67
N ILE A 106 -1.91 22.43 -2.32
CA ILE A 106 -0.79 22.26 -3.26
C ILE A 106 -1.21 22.73 -4.67
N GLY A 107 -0.56 23.78 -5.15
CA GLY A 107 -0.80 24.32 -6.49
C GLY A 107 -0.28 23.41 -7.61
N LYS A 108 -0.89 23.44 -8.80
CA LYS A 108 -0.53 22.57 -9.93
C LYS A 108 0.92 22.71 -10.42
N SER A 109 1.56 23.84 -10.13
CA SER A 109 2.94 24.14 -10.53
C SER A 109 3.95 23.96 -9.39
N ASP A 110 3.49 23.63 -8.19
CA ASP A 110 4.34 23.48 -7.00
C ASP A 110 5.00 22.10 -6.97
N LYS A 111 6.03 21.95 -7.80
CA LYS A 111 6.74 20.67 -7.96
C LYS A 111 7.40 20.19 -6.67
N ASP A 112 7.85 21.11 -5.83
CA ASP A 112 8.54 20.76 -4.57
C ASP A 112 7.53 20.24 -3.54
N ALA A 113 6.39 20.92 -3.36
CA ALA A 113 5.32 20.42 -2.51
C ALA A 113 4.73 19.10 -3.03
N MET A 114 4.58 18.94 -4.35
CA MET A 114 4.17 17.67 -4.95
C MET A 114 5.15 16.54 -4.69
N LYS A 115 6.46 16.82 -4.77
CA LYS A 115 7.53 15.86 -4.47
C LYS A 115 7.47 15.44 -3.01
N ILE A 116 7.42 16.40 -2.07
CA ILE A 116 7.28 16.13 -0.64
C ILE A 116 6.02 15.29 -0.37
N GLN A 117 4.88 15.67 -0.94
CA GLN A 117 3.63 14.93 -0.76
C GLN A 117 3.68 13.52 -1.37
N HIS A 118 4.42 13.32 -2.46
CA HIS A 118 4.64 11.98 -3.00
C HIS A 118 5.53 11.15 -2.07
N GLY A 119 6.56 11.78 -1.49
CA GLY A 119 7.48 11.21 -0.51
C GLY A 119 6.78 10.60 0.70
N ARG A 120 5.64 11.17 1.12
CA ARG A 120 4.78 10.64 2.20
C ARG A 120 4.37 9.19 2.01
N ASN A 121 4.31 8.69 0.76
CA ASN A 121 4.08 7.26 0.51
C ASN A 121 5.16 6.38 1.14
N TYR A 122 6.43 6.81 1.02
CA TYR A 122 7.59 6.05 1.48
C TYR A 122 7.82 6.17 2.98
N GLU A 123 7.06 7.03 3.66
CA GLU A 123 6.95 7.10 5.12
C GLU A 123 5.74 6.30 5.64
N PHE A 124 5.07 5.52 4.78
CA PHE A 124 3.79 4.87 5.07
C PHE A 124 2.73 5.83 5.63
N PHE A 125 2.82 7.12 5.28
CA PHE A 125 1.98 8.16 5.85
C PHE A 125 1.97 8.20 7.39
N ASP A 126 3.12 7.92 8.01
CA ASP A 126 3.33 7.80 9.47
C ASP A 126 2.76 6.53 10.11
N ALA A 127 2.28 5.57 9.33
CA ALA A 127 1.79 4.31 9.90
C ALA A 127 2.93 3.55 10.63
N PRO A 128 2.67 2.98 11.82
CA PRO A 128 3.65 2.20 12.57
C PRO A 128 3.90 0.81 11.96
N VAL A 129 3.05 0.36 11.03
CA VAL A 129 3.12 -0.95 10.38
C VAL A 129 3.10 -0.77 8.87
N GLY A 130 4.09 -1.35 8.19
CA GLY A 130 4.12 -1.53 6.74
C GLY A 130 3.87 -2.99 6.37
N LEU A 131 3.03 -3.25 5.37
CA LEU A 131 2.80 -4.60 4.82
C LEU A 131 3.27 -4.65 3.37
N PHE A 132 4.12 -5.63 3.06
CA PHE A 132 4.53 -5.94 1.69
C PHE A 132 3.94 -7.28 1.27
N PHE A 133 3.39 -7.30 0.05
CA PHE A 133 2.78 -8.49 -0.54
C PHE A 133 3.62 -8.94 -1.71
N THR A 134 3.98 -10.23 -1.72
CA THR A 134 4.76 -10.86 -2.77
C THR A 134 4.06 -12.14 -3.21
N ILE A 135 4.32 -12.56 -4.44
CA ILE A 135 3.92 -13.85 -5.01
C ILE A 135 5.18 -14.46 -5.64
N ASP A 136 5.23 -15.79 -5.75
CA ASP A 136 6.37 -16.47 -6.37
C ASP A 136 6.51 -16.13 -7.86
N ARG A 137 7.75 -16.15 -8.39
CA ARG A 137 8.08 -15.65 -9.73
C ARG A 137 7.46 -16.46 -10.87
N ASP A 138 7.06 -17.70 -10.61
CA ASP A 138 6.38 -18.60 -11.53
C ASP A 138 4.85 -18.42 -11.51
N MET A 139 4.33 -17.55 -10.64
CA MET A 139 2.91 -17.21 -10.59
C MET A 139 2.52 -16.31 -11.76
N GLU A 140 1.35 -16.61 -12.33
CA GLU A 140 0.81 -15.92 -13.50
C GLU A 140 -0.34 -14.97 -13.12
N LEU A 141 -1.00 -14.38 -14.14
CA LEU A 141 -2.07 -13.39 -13.99
C LEU A 141 -3.19 -13.78 -13.01
N GLY A 142 -3.50 -15.08 -12.87
CA GLY A 142 -4.49 -15.56 -11.89
C GLY A 142 -4.14 -15.18 -10.46
N SER A 143 -2.87 -15.31 -10.08
CA SER A 143 -2.40 -15.02 -8.72
C SER A 143 -2.44 -13.54 -8.36
N TRP A 144 -2.52 -12.64 -9.35
CA TRP A 144 -2.77 -11.21 -9.10
C TRP A 144 -4.19 -10.96 -8.62
N LEU A 145 -5.17 -11.72 -9.14
CA LEU A 145 -6.55 -11.67 -8.66
C LEU A 145 -6.64 -12.21 -7.24
N ASP A 146 -6.03 -13.37 -7.00
CA ASP A 146 -5.99 -14.03 -5.69
C ASP A 146 -5.36 -13.11 -4.63
N CYS A 147 -4.19 -12.52 -4.94
CA CYS A 147 -3.54 -11.57 -4.04
C CYS A 147 -4.36 -10.29 -3.85
N GLY A 148 -5.06 -9.82 -4.89
CA GLY A 148 -5.98 -8.68 -4.77
C GLY A 148 -7.16 -8.95 -3.82
N MET A 149 -7.74 -10.14 -3.88
CA MET A 149 -8.80 -10.58 -2.96
C MET A 149 -8.26 -10.63 -1.52
N PHE A 150 -7.08 -11.20 -1.32
CA PHE A 150 -6.42 -11.24 -0.01
C PHE A 150 -6.15 -9.83 0.55
N ILE A 151 -5.56 -8.92 -0.23
CA ILE A 151 -5.28 -7.54 0.20
C ILE A 151 -6.57 -6.79 0.57
N GLN A 152 -7.66 -6.98 -0.19
CA GLN A 152 -8.95 -6.40 0.17
C GLN A 152 -9.46 -6.96 1.50
N SER A 153 -9.35 -8.27 1.74
CA SER A 153 -9.72 -8.89 3.01
C SER A 153 -8.91 -8.35 4.18
N VAL A 154 -7.60 -8.10 4.01
CA VAL A 154 -6.76 -7.42 5.03
C VAL A 154 -7.34 -6.06 5.39
N MET A 155 -7.65 -5.24 4.38
CA MET A 155 -8.17 -3.89 4.62
C MET A 155 -9.54 -3.89 5.32
N LEU A 156 -10.42 -4.84 5.00
CA LEU A 156 -11.73 -4.96 5.64
C LEU A 156 -11.62 -5.53 7.07
N ALA A 157 -10.77 -6.54 7.28
CA ALA A 157 -10.53 -7.09 8.61
C ALA A 157 -9.92 -6.03 9.56
N ALA A 158 -9.02 -5.17 9.06
CA ALA A 158 -8.48 -4.05 9.81
C ALA A 158 -9.58 -3.10 10.33
N ARG A 159 -10.65 -2.86 9.57
CA ARG A 159 -11.79 -2.05 10.02
C ARG A 159 -12.48 -2.67 11.25
N GLY A 160 -12.63 -3.99 11.26
CA GLY A 160 -13.19 -4.73 12.40
C GLY A 160 -12.39 -4.59 13.69
N GLU A 161 -11.08 -4.34 13.58
CA GLU A 161 -10.19 -4.06 14.71
C GLU A 161 -10.04 -2.56 15.01
N GLY A 162 -10.86 -1.69 14.39
CA GLY A 162 -10.79 -0.24 14.58
C GLY A 162 -9.49 0.39 14.03
N LEU A 163 -8.94 -0.21 12.97
CA LEU A 163 -7.77 0.26 12.23
C LEU A 163 -8.16 0.74 10.82
N GLU A 164 -7.20 1.38 10.17
CA GLU A 164 -7.32 1.94 8.83
C GLU A 164 -6.12 1.52 7.97
N THR A 165 -6.24 1.65 6.65
CA THR A 165 -5.21 1.21 5.71
C THR A 165 -5.09 2.14 4.50
N CYS A 166 -3.96 2.04 3.80
CA CYS A 166 -3.80 2.62 2.47
C CYS A 166 -3.06 1.63 1.56
N PRO A 167 -3.69 1.11 0.50
CA PRO A 167 -2.98 0.28 -0.47
C PRO A 167 -2.06 1.15 -1.33
N GLN A 168 -0.80 0.75 -1.49
CA GLN A 168 0.24 1.57 -2.12
C GLN A 168 1.02 0.78 -3.18
N ALA A 169 0.87 1.19 -4.44
CA ALA A 169 1.75 0.73 -5.54
C ALA A 169 3.05 1.55 -5.65
N ALA A 170 3.30 2.47 -4.72
CA ALA A 170 4.45 3.38 -4.75
C ALA A 170 5.78 2.63 -4.55
N PHE A 171 5.83 1.73 -3.56
CA PHE A 171 7.01 0.93 -3.25
C PHE A 171 7.48 0.01 -4.39
N CYS A 172 6.65 -0.25 -5.40
CA CYS A 172 7.07 -0.98 -6.60
C CYS A 172 8.21 -0.28 -7.36
N ASN A 173 8.38 1.04 -7.19
CA ASN A 173 9.54 1.78 -7.75
C ASN A 173 10.86 1.44 -7.04
N PHE A 174 10.78 0.84 -5.85
CA PHE A 174 11.90 0.53 -4.97
C PHE A 174 11.93 -0.95 -4.58
N HIS A 175 11.41 -1.83 -5.46
CA HIS A 175 11.34 -3.26 -5.19
C HIS A 175 12.71 -3.85 -4.85
N ASP A 176 13.77 -3.37 -5.50
CA ASP A 176 15.19 -3.71 -5.25
C ASP A 176 15.63 -3.37 -3.82
N THR A 177 15.31 -2.18 -3.33
CA THR A 177 15.63 -1.76 -1.94
C THR A 177 14.79 -2.53 -0.93
N VAL A 178 13.50 -2.68 -1.19
CA VAL A 178 12.57 -3.33 -0.26
C VAL A 178 12.92 -4.81 -0.11
N THR A 179 13.11 -5.55 -1.21
CA THR A 179 13.48 -6.97 -1.18
C THR A 179 14.82 -7.21 -0.48
N ALA A 180 15.83 -6.38 -0.75
CA ALA A 180 17.12 -6.47 -0.06
C ALA A 180 17.01 -6.26 1.46
N LEU A 181 16.17 -5.33 1.92
CA LEU A 181 15.97 -5.05 3.35
C LEU A 181 15.09 -6.10 4.05
N LEU A 182 14.14 -6.70 3.32
CA LEU A 182 13.30 -7.78 3.83
C LEU A 182 14.00 -9.16 3.77
N GLY A 183 15.07 -9.29 3.01
CA GLY A 183 15.80 -10.55 2.81
C GLY A 183 15.08 -11.54 1.88
N VAL A 184 14.41 -11.03 0.84
CA VAL A 184 13.57 -11.78 -0.11
C VAL A 184 14.19 -11.81 -1.50
#